data_AF-A0A8J9V916-F1
#
_entry.id   AF-A0A8J9V916-F1
#
_cell.length_a   1.000
_cell.length_b   1.000
_cell.length_c   1.000
_cell.angle_alpha   90.00
_cell.angle_beta   90.00
_cell.angle_gamma   90.00
#
_symmetry.space_group_name_H-M   'P 1'
#
loop_
_entity.id
_entity.type
_entity.pdbx_description
1 polymer ?
#
loop_
_entity_poly.entity_id
_entity_poly.type
_entity_poly.pdbx_seq_one_letter_code
_entity_poly.pdbx_strand_id
1 'polypeptide(L)'
;MYAFVGAPQFCNAAYRDQNALQRMTDVSVESLDKTGCTGKPHGSDYRGNISVTRSGKTCQRWDVDFPHHHYYGPEEYAELAENYCRNPGGIAPGLWCYITDPSTRWEYCINPTCPTGIVEMWRYDGRCGMSFPASEATPGECNPYSSKPCCSAYGWCGNGSIYCSCVNCVHYRAKK
;
A
#
# COMPACT_ATOMS: atom_id res chain seq x y z
N MET A 1 10.08 -58.06 -32.56
CA MET A 1 9.54 -57.99 -31.18
C MET A 1 10.26 -56.86 -30.44
N TYR A 2 9.49 -55.88 -29.98
CA TYR A 2 9.74 -54.82 -28.98
C TYR A 2 10.66 -53.61 -29.26
N ALA A 3 10.00 -52.52 -29.68
CA ALA A 3 9.84 -51.18 -29.05
C ALA A 3 11.01 -50.33 -28.48
N PHE A 4 11.10 -49.12 -29.04
CA PHE A 4 11.51 -47.77 -28.59
C PHE A 4 12.03 -47.54 -27.16
N VAL A 5 13.06 -46.68 -27.02
CA VAL A 5 13.01 -45.38 -26.29
C VAL A 5 14.07 -44.42 -26.84
N GLY A 6 13.74 -43.15 -27.08
CA GLY A 6 14.67 -42.08 -27.49
C GLY A 6 14.87 -41.01 -26.40
N ALA A 7 15.94 -40.21 -26.57
CA ALA A 7 16.18 -38.81 -26.15
C ALA A 7 17.70 -38.56 -25.94
N PRO A 8 18.20 -37.31 -25.92
CA PRO A 8 17.99 -36.22 -26.86
C PRO A 8 19.32 -35.64 -27.40
N GLN A 9 19.26 -34.98 -28.56
CA GLN A 9 20.36 -34.18 -29.09
C GLN A 9 20.46 -32.86 -28.32
N PHE A 10 21.61 -32.59 -27.71
CA PHE A 10 21.96 -31.27 -27.19
C PHE A 10 22.20 -30.32 -28.38
N CYS A 11 21.23 -29.45 -28.67
CA CYS A 11 21.42 -28.34 -29.61
C CYS A 11 22.12 -27.19 -28.89
N ASN A 12 23.34 -26.89 -29.32
CA ASN A 12 24.11 -25.72 -28.93
C ASN A 12 23.74 -24.57 -29.88
N ALA A 13 23.05 -23.55 -29.41
CA ALA A 13 22.81 -22.32 -30.16
C ALA A 13 22.88 -21.11 -29.21
N ALA A 14 24.08 -20.56 -29.02
CA ALA A 14 24.26 -19.25 -28.43
C ALA A 14 23.82 -18.20 -29.46
N TYR A 15 22.55 -17.81 -29.45
CA TYR A 15 22.05 -16.69 -30.22
C TYR A 15 22.45 -15.39 -29.53
N ARG A 16 23.34 -14.63 -30.18
CA ARG A 16 23.83 -13.32 -29.72
C ARG A 16 22.74 -12.28 -29.97
N ASP A 17 21.77 -12.19 -29.07
CA ASP A 17 20.74 -11.16 -29.12
C ASP A 17 21.30 -9.83 -28.57
N GLN A 18 21.76 -8.95 -29.48
CA GLN A 18 22.21 -7.60 -29.11
C GLN A 18 21.05 -6.70 -28.63
N ASN A 19 19.81 -7.17 -28.67
CA ASN A 19 18.62 -6.46 -28.20
C ASN A 19 18.07 -7.01 -26.87
N ALA A 20 18.76 -7.96 -26.23
CA ALA A 20 18.41 -8.42 -24.88
C ALA A 20 18.62 -7.32 -23.81
N LEU A 21 19.56 -6.39 -24.04
CA LEU A 21 19.81 -5.26 -23.14
C LEU A 21 18.73 -4.17 -23.28
N GLN A 22 18.23 -3.92 -24.50
CA GLN A 22 17.17 -2.95 -24.76
C GLN A 22 15.80 -3.42 -24.21
N ARG A 23 15.57 -4.74 -24.12
CA ARG A 23 14.37 -5.32 -23.50
C ARG A 23 14.41 -5.30 -21.96
N MET A 24 15.58 -5.15 -21.34
CA MET A 24 15.70 -5.00 -19.88
C MET A 24 15.36 -3.59 -19.37
N THR A 25 15.43 -2.56 -20.24
CA THR A 25 15.10 -1.18 -19.86
C THR A 25 13.62 -0.82 -20.05
N ASP A 26 12.87 -1.62 -20.81
CA ASP A 26 11.43 -1.41 -21.05
C ASP A 26 10.56 -2.10 -19.99
N VAL A 27 11.03 -3.23 -19.43
CA VAL A 27 10.36 -3.95 -18.34
C VAL A 27 10.27 -3.12 -17.05
N SER A 28 11.14 -2.11 -16.87
CA SER A 28 11.07 -1.17 -15.74
C SER A 28 10.16 0.05 -15.97
N VAL A 29 9.80 0.37 -17.21
CA VAL A 29 8.99 1.57 -17.51
C VAL A 29 7.49 1.24 -17.45
N GLU A 30 7.08 0.02 -17.81
CA GLU A 30 5.67 -0.40 -17.69
C GLU A 30 5.29 -0.93 -16.30
N SER A 31 6.24 -1.11 -15.37
CA SER A 31 5.96 -1.58 -14.00
C SER A 31 5.94 -0.46 -12.95
N LEU A 32 6.39 0.75 -13.29
CA LEU A 32 6.29 1.95 -12.43
C LEU A 32 5.02 2.77 -12.69
N ASP A 33 4.30 2.49 -13.78
CA ASP A 33 3.08 3.21 -14.17
C ASP A 33 1.77 2.57 -13.66
N LYS A 34 1.85 1.39 -13.01
CA LYS A 34 0.64 0.69 -12.53
C LYS A 34 0.05 1.26 -11.24
N THR A 35 0.77 2.14 -10.57
CA THR A 35 0.48 2.50 -9.19
C THR A 35 0.06 3.96 -9.02
N GLY A 36 0.17 4.77 -10.07
CA GLY A 36 -0.26 6.17 -10.06
C GLY A 36 0.51 7.05 -9.09
N CYS A 37 1.68 6.66 -8.58
CA CYS A 37 2.50 7.43 -7.65
C CYS A 37 3.98 7.10 -7.82
N THR A 38 4.83 8.07 -7.48
CA THR A 38 6.30 8.05 -7.66
C THR A 38 7.08 7.70 -6.38
N GLY A 39 6.38 7.34 -5.30
CA GLY A 39 6.98 6.92 -4.02
C GLY A 39 7.21 8.04 -3.00
N LYS A 40 6.57 9.21 -3.14
CA LYS A 40 6.64 10.24 -2.07
C LYS A 40 5.93 9.77 -0.81
N PRO A 41 6.35 10.26 0.38
CA PRO A 41 5.68 9.94 1.64
C PRO A 41 4.17 10.17 1.57
N HIS A 42 3.44 9.26 2.21
CA HIS A 42 1.98 9.31 2.39
C HIS A 42 1.14 9.47 1.11
N GLY A 43 1.70 9.21 -0.07
CA GLY A 43 0.98 9.20 -1.35
C GLY A 43 0.68 10.61 -1.83
N SER A 44 1.44 11.62 -1.36
CA SER A 44 1.28 13.03 -1.76
C SER A 44 1.40 13.26 -3.28
N ASP A 45 2.14 12.39 -3.95
CA ASP A 45 2.33 12.35 -5.40
C ASP A 45 1.36 11.43 -6.14
N TYR A 46 0.39 10.84 -5.45
CA TYR A 46 -0.58 9.98 -6.10
C TYR A 46 -1.46 10.78 -7.07
N ARG A 47 -1.53 10.30 -8.30
CA ARG A 47 -2.29 10.81 -9.44
C ARG A 47 -3.16 9.73 -10.09
N GLY A 48 -3.30 8.57 -9.45
CA GLY A 48 -4.25 7.54 -9.89
C GLY A 48 -5.72 7.95 -9.73
N ASN A 49 -6.62 7.05 -10.11
CA ASN A 49 -8.06 7.32 -10.31
C ASN A 49 -8.99 6.64 -9.28
N ILE A 50 -8.45 6.15 -8.16
CA ILE A 50 -9.29 5.62 -7.07
C ILE A 50 -10.19 6.73 -6.56
N SER A 51 -11.49 6.45 -6.49
CA SER A 51 -12.55 7.36 -6.04
C SER A 51 -13.49 6.71 -5.00
N VAL A 52 -13.00 5.65 -4.36
CA VAL A 52 -13.72 4.90 -3.32
C VAL A 52 -12.86 4.75 -2.08
N THR A 53 -13.49 4.87 -0.92
CA THR A 53 -12.82 4.73 0.37
C THR A 53 -12.54 3.27 0.69
N ARG A 54 -11.74 3.01 1.73
CA ARG A 54 -11.48 1.64 2.22
C ARG A 54 -12.74 0.88 2.66
N SER A 55 -13.79 1.60 3.07
CA SER A 55 -15.08 1.00 3.44
C SER A 55 -16.03 0.86 2.25
N GLY A 56 -15.59 1.23 1.04
CA GLY A 56 -16.38 1.17 -0.18
C GLY A 56 -17.32 2.36 -0.39
N LYS A 57 -17.17 3.45 0.37
CA LYS A 57 -17.99 4.65 0.18
C LYS A 57 -17.46 5.48 -0.99
N THR A 58 -18.35 6.16 -1.69
CA THR A 58 -18.00 7.01 -2.84
C THR A 58 -17.44 8.35 -2.38
N CYS A 59 -16.32 8.75 -2.98
CA CYS A 59 -15.75 10.06 -2.72
C CYS A 59 -16.62 11.19 -3.29
N GLN A 60 -16.78 12.25 -2.53
CA GLN A 60 -17.29 13.54 -2.98
C GLN A 60 -16.22 14.20 -3.89
N ARG A 61 -16.69 14.93 -4.91
CA ARG A 61 -15.78 15.67 -5.78
C ARG A 61 -15.13 16.84 -5.03
N TRP A 62 -13.89 17.14 -5.37
CA TRP A 62 -13.15 18.24 -4.74
C TRP A 62 -13.62 19.62 -5.18
N ASP A 63 -14.41 19.73 -6.23
CA ASP A 63 -14.96 20.99 -6.74
C ASP A 63 -16.42 21.22 -6.32
N VAL A 64 -16.95 20.42 -5.39
CA VAL A 64 -18.30 20.60 -4.85
C VAL A 64 -18.27 20.70 -3.33
N ASP A 65 -19.10 21.58 -2.78
CA ASP A 65 -19.20 21.83 -1.32
C ASP A 65 -20.36 21.09 -0.63
N PHE A 66 -20.91 20.06 -1.29
CA PHE A 66 -22.03 19.28 -0.77
C PHE A 66 -21.80 17.77 -0.96
N PRO A 67 -22.10 16.91 0.03
CA PRO A 67 -22.68 17.21 1.35
C PRO A 67 -21.74 17.89 2.35
N HIS A 68 -20.43 17.86 2.12
CA HIS A 68 -19.44 18.43 3.05
C HIS A 68 -18.77 19.65 2.45
N HIS A 69 -19.09 20.83 2.97
CA HIS A 69 -18.37 22.07 2.63
C HIS A 69 -16.90 22.00 3.07
N HIS A 70 -15.98 22.42 2.20
CA HIS A 70 -14.54 22.33 2.46
C HIS A 70 -13.70 23.35 1.68
N TYR A 71 -12.49 23.62 2.17
CA TYR A 71 -11.56 24.54 1.52
C TYR A 71 -10.63 23.86 0.50
N TYR A 72 -10.57 22.53 0.49
CA TYR A 72 -9.72 21.78 -0.43
C TYR A 72 -10.37 21.69 -1.81
N GLY A 73 -10.09 22.67 -2.67
CA GLY A 73 -10.56 22.70 -4.04
C GLY A 73 -9.42 22.76 -5.08
N PRO A 74 -9.74 22.51 -6.36
CA PRO A 74 -8.77 22.59 -7.45
C PRO A 74 -8.16 23.99 -7.63
N GLU A 75 -8.83 25.04 -7.12
CA GLU A 75 -8.32 26.40 -7.12
C GLU A 75 -7.09 26.58 -6.22
N GLU A 76 -7.04 25.87 -5.09
CA GLU A 76 -5.91 25.90 -4.14
C GLU A 76 -4.89 24.80 -4.45
N TYR A 77 -5.37 23.62 -4.87
CA TYR A 77 -4.56 22.43 -5.10
C TYR A 77 -4.88 21.84 -6.48
N ALA A 78 -4.07 22.19 -7.49
CA ALA A 78 -4.29 21.78 -8.88
C ALA A 78 -4.33 20.25 -9.11
N GLU A 79 -3.81 19.45 -8.16
CA GLU A 79 -3.87 17.99 -8.19
C GLU A 79 -5.23 17.38 -7.81
N LEU A 80 -6.14 18.19 -7.24
CA LEU A 80 -7.46 17.79 -6.79
C LEU A 80 -8.45 17.71 -7.96
N ALA A 81 -8.31 16.65 -8.75
CA ALA A 81 -9.19 16.36 -9.87
C ALA A 81 -10.34 15.42 -9.48
N GLU A 82 -11.53 15.69 -10.04
CA GLU A 82 -12.74 14.88 -9.89
C GLU A 82 -13.04 14.57 -8.41
N ASN A 83 -13.28 13.30 -8.09
CA ASN A 83 -13.43 12.79 -6.73
C ASN A 83 -12.32 11.78 -6.40
N TYR A 84 -11.14 11.93 -6.98
CA TYR A 84 -10.07 10.97 -6.75
C TYR A 84 -9.44 11.15 -5.37
N CYS A 85 -9.03 10.06 -4.76
CA CYS A 85 -8.34 10.07 -3.49
C CYS A 85 -7.02 10.80 -3.61
N ARG A 86 -6.77 11.74 -2.69
CA ARG A 86 -5.59 12.60 -2.72
C ARG A 86 -5.07 12.82 -1.30
N ASN A 87 -3.88 13.39 -1.22
CA ASN A 87 -3.32 13.87 0.03
C ASN A 87 -2.68 15.25 -0.21
N PRO A 88 -3.52 16.32 -0.29
CA PRO A 88 -3.05 17.68 -0.51
C PRO A 88 -1.97 18.06 0.51
N GLY A 89 -0.84 18.56 0.02
CA GLY A 89 0.31 18.93 0.85
C GLY A 89 1.02 17.76 1.56
N GLY A 90 0.61 16.51 1.36
CA GLY A 90 1.21 15.34 2.01
C GLY A 90 1.07 15.32 3.54
N ILE A 91 0.08 16.03 4.07
CA ILE A 91 -0.09 16.27 5.51
C ILE A 91 -0.69 15.04 6.21
N ALA A 92 -1.61 14.35 5.54
CA ALA A 92 -2.25 13.16 6.09
C ALA A 92 -1.33 11.94 5.96
N PRO A 93 -1.50 10.90 6.77
CA PRO A 93 -0.68 9.68 6.70
C PRO A 93 -0.95 8.83 5.44
N GLY A 94 -1.97 9.14 4.65
CA GLY A 94 -2.32 8.44 3.42
C GLY A 94 -3.35 9.18 2.59
N LEU A 95 -3.79 8.56 1.49
CA LEU A 95 -4.81 9.11 0.60
C LEU A 95 -6.18 9.15 1.28
N TRP A 96 -6.90 10.24 1.07
CA TRP A 96 -8.23 10.43 1.62
C TRP A 96 -9.11 11.20 0.64
N CYS A 97 -10.41 11.21 0.93
CA CYS A 97 -11.38 12.05 0.25
C CYS A 97 -12.53 12.40 1.19
N TYR A 98 -13.26 13.48 0.88
CA TYR A 98 -14.61 13.68 1.42
C TYR A 98 -15.54 12.60 0.86
N ILE A 99 -16.62 12.27 1.57
CA ILE A 99 -17.53 11.19 1.16
C ILE A 99 -18.90 11.76 0.84
N THR A 100 -19.60 11.20 -0.13
CA THR A 100 -20.99 11.57 -0.46
C THR A 100 -22.01 11.22 0.64
N ASP A 101 -21.59 10.52 1.70
CA ASP A 101 -22.41 10.17 2.87
C ASP A 101 -22.42 11.33 3.88
N PRO A 102 -23.59 11.96 4.17
CA PRO A 102 -23.67 13.07 5.11
C PRO A 102 -23.23 12.72 6.55
N SER A 103 -23.28 11.45 6.94
CA SER A 103 -22.92 11.00 8.29
C SER A 103 -21.41 10.91 8.52
N THR A 104 -20.63 10.78 7.45
CA THR A 104 -19.18 10.59 7.51
C THR A 104 -18.51 11.63 6.63
N ARG A 105 -17.85 12.60 7.25
CA ARG A 105 -17.25 13.74 6.54
C ARG A 105 -16.19 13.32 5.53
N TRP A 106 -15.27 12.47 5.93
CA TRP A 106 -14.15 12.01 5.11
C TRP A 106 -13.69 10.62 5.58
N GLU A 107 -12.99 9.90 4.72
CA GLU A 107 -12.34 8.64 5.08
C GLU A 107 -11.08 8.43 4.22
N TYR A 108 -10.18 7.60 4.73
CA TYR A 108 -9.04 7.11 3.97
C TYR A 108 -9.46 6.19 2.83
N CYS A 109 -8.75 6.32 1.72
CA CYS A 109 -8.83 5.42 0.60
C CYS A 109 -7.87 4.26 0.74
N ILE A 110 -8.10 3.21 -0.05
CA ILE A 110 -7.09 2.17 -0.25
C ILE A 110 -5.91 2.86 -0.93
N ASN A 111 -4.72 2.65 -0.38
CA ASN A 111 -3.47 3.08 -1.00
C ASN A 111 -2.99 1.93 -1.90
N PRO A 112 -3.25 1.97 -3.21
CA PRO A 112 -2.77 0.94 -4.11
C PRO A 112 -1.27 1.15 -4.18
N THR A 113 -0.51 0.41 -3.37
CA THR A 113 0.91 0.14 -3.59
C THR A 113 1.82 1.32 -3.88
N CYS A 114 1.47 2.56 -3.49
CA CYS A 114 2.46 3.62 -3.52
C CYS A 114 3.61 3.16 -2.63
N PRO A 115 4.88 3.23 -3.10
CA PRO A 115 6.04 3.02 -2.25
C PRO A 115 6.17 4.14 -1.18
N THR A 116 5.05 4.61 -0.65
CA THR A 116 4.94 5.14 0.69
C THR A 116 5.39 4.06 1.65
N GLY A 117 6.28 4.37 2.58
CA GLY A 117 6.63 3.51 3.71
C GLY A 117 5.47 3.26 4.69
N ILE A 118 4.27 2.96 4.19
CA ILE A 118 3.17 2.32 4.88
C ILE A 118 2.69 1.16 4.00
N VAL A 119 3.60 0.22 3.76
CA VAL A 119 3.19 -1.19 3.66
C VAL A 119 2.28 -1.43 4.87
N GLU A 120 1.03 -1.87 4.64
CA GLU A 120 0.11 -2.28 5.71
C GLU A 120 0.67 -3.56 6.31
N MET A 121 1.74 -3.39 7.09
CA MET A 121 2.46 -4.47 7.74
C MET A 121 1.68 -4.97 8.94
N TRP A 122 0.73 -4.17 9.45
CA TRP A 122 -0.05 -4.50 10.62
C TRP A 122 -1.50 -4.84 10.30
N ARG A 123 -2.07 -5.74 11.09
CA ARG A 123 -3.48 -6.13 10.97
C ARG A 123 -4.36 -5.28 11.87
N TYR A 124 -5.50 -4.84 11.35
CA TYR A 124 -6.48 -4.08 12.11
C TYR A 124 -7.22 -4.89 13.19
N ASP A 125 -7.21 -6.22 13.08
CA ASP A 125 -7.72 -7.14 14.10
C ASP A 125 -6.78 -7.29 15.31
N GLY A 126 -5.61 -6.64 15.28
CA GLY A 126 -4.62 -6.66 16.34
C GLY A 126 -3.82 -7.95 16.43
N ARG A 127 -3.86 -8.81 15.40
CA ARG A 127 -3.02 -10.00 15.31
C ARG A 127 -1.67 -9.67 14.67
N CYS A 128 -0.63 -10.40 15.07
CA CYS A 128 0.73 -10.22 14.60
C CYS A 128 1.51 -11.55 14.67
N GLY A 129 2.70 -11.61 14.07
CA GLY A 129 3.54 -12.79 13.99
C GLY A 129 3.34 -13.60 12.71
N MET A 130 4.13 -14.66 12.56
CA MET A 130 4.19 -15.49 11.34
C MET A 130 2.86 -16.20 11.03
N SER A 131 2.08 -16.53 12.06
CA SER A 131 0.77 -17.16 11.89
C SER A 131 -0.33 -16.18 11.45
N PHE A 132 -0.04 -14.87 11.48
CA PHE A 132 -1.00 -13.81 11.18
C PHE A 132 -0.35 -12.78 10.25
N PRO A 133 0.03 -13.15 9.01
CA PRO A 133 0.57 -12.19 8.05
C PRO A 133 -0.43 -11.06 7.79
N ALA A 134 0.10 -9.86 7.58
CA ALA A 134 -0.68 -8.76 7.03
C ALA A 134 -0.63 -8.80 5.51
N SER A 135 -1.43 -7.97 4.85
CA SER A 135 -1.59 -7.98 3.39
C SER A 135 -0.25 -7.88 2.67
N GLU A 136 0.70 -7.10 3.22
CA GLU A 136 2.02 -6.85 2.62
C GLU A 136 3.17 -7.19 3.58
N ALA A 137 2.95 -7.99 4.64
CA ALA A 137 4.00 -8.38 5.58
C ALA A 137 3.85 -9.79 6.14
N THR A 138 4.97 -10.51 6.13
CA THR A 138 5.13 -11.82 6.80
C THR A 138 6.44 -11.78 7.59
N PRO A 139 6.41 -11.69 8.93
CA PRO A 139 5.25 -11.78 9.82
C PRO A 139 4.35 -10.54 9.76
N GLY A 140 3.09 -10.68 10.19
CA GLY A 140 2.27 -9.50 10.46
C GLY A 140 2.83 -8.73 11.66
N GLU A 141 2.89 -7.42 11.55
CA GLU A 141 3.45 -6.51 12.53
C GLU A 141 2.38 -5.83 13.37
N CYS A 142 2.80 -5.10 14.40
CA CYS A 142 1.90 -4.21 15.16
C CYS A 142 2.10 -2.77 14.74
N ASN A 143 1.02 -1.99 14.69
CA ASN A 143 1.09 -0.60 14.28
C ASN A 143 2.09 0.17 15.19
N PRO A 144 3.18 0.70 14.63
CA PRO A 144 4.26 1.32 15.39
C PRO A 144 3.88 2.68 15.99
N TYR A 145 2.81 3.30 15.47
CA TYR A 145 2.26 4.59 15.89
C TYR A 145 1.07 4.45 16.85
N SER A 146 0.59 3.22 17.06
CA SER A 146 -0.50 2.92 17.99
C SER A 146 -0.03 2.94 19.46
N SER A 147 -0.99 3.00 20.38
CA SER A 147 -0.77 2.73 21.81
C SER A 147 -0.39 1.28 22.10
N LYS A 148 -0.44 0.39 21.09
CA LYS A 148 -0.15 -1.05 21.15
C LYS A 148 0.94 -1.47 20.15
N PRO A 149 2.18 -0.98 20.27
CA PRO A 149 3.20 -1.16 19.24
C PRO A 149 3.98 -2.48 19.35
N CYS A 150 3.68 -3.35 20.32
CA CYS A 150 4.45 -4.57 20.55
C CYS A 150 3.63 -5.82 20.24
N CYS A 151 4.26 -6.81 19.59
CA CYS A 151 3.69 -8.12 19.35
C CYS A 151 4.11 -9.10 20.45
N SER A 152 3.12 -9.67 21.14
CA SER A 152 3.31 -10.76 22.09
C SER A 152 3.67 -12.07 21.39
N ALA A 153 4.26 -13.01 22.15
CA ALA A 153 4.52 -14.37 21.69
C ALA A 153 3.25 -15.14 21.23
N TYR A 154 2.07 -14.68 21.64
CA TYR A 154 0.77 -15.27 21.27
C TYR A 154 0.15 -14.65 20.02
N GLY A 155 0.87 -13.74 19.36
CA GLY A 155 0.43 -13.10 18.12
C GLY A 155 -0.66 -12.06 18.31
N TRP A 156 -0.53 -11.25 19.38
CA TRP A 156 -1.40 -10.11 19.67
C TRP A 156 -0.61 -8.83 19.91
N CYS A 157 -1.13 -7.73 19.36
CA CYS A 157 -0.61 -6.38 19.55
C CYS A 157 -1.07 -5.76 20.87
N GLY A 158 -0.13 -5.24 21.64
CA GLY A 158 -0.42 -4.62 22.92
C GLY A 158 0.72 -3.77 23.47
N ASN A 159 0.60 -3.44 24.74
CA ASN A 159 1.56 -2.65 25.51
C ASN A 159 1.68 -3.23 26.92
N GLY A 160 2.85 -3.10 27.54
CA GLY A 160 3.18 -3.69 28.84
C GLY A 160 4.00 -4.98 28.73
N SER A 161 4.28 -5.61 29.87
CA SER A 161 5.28 -6.67 29.99
C SER A 161 5.01 -7.89 29.10
N ILE A 162 3.75 -8.31 28.96
CA ILE A 162 3.37 -9.50 28.17
C ILE A 162 3.34 -9.27 26.66
N TYR A 163 3.53 -8.02 26.22
CA TYR A 163 3.57 -7.64 24.80
C TYR A 163 4.95 -7.14 24.40
N CYS A 164 5.61 -6.39 25.29
CA CYS A 164 6.85 -5.68 25.02
C CYS A 164 8.05 -6.32 25.77
N SER A 165 7.88 -6.86 26.97
CA SER A 165 9.01 -7.28 27.82
C SER A 165 9.13 -8.80 27.99
N CYS A 166 8.53 -9.57 27.08
CA CYS A 166 8.48 -11.01 27.13
C CYS A 166 9.46 -11.68 26.15
N VAL A 167 9.73 -12.96 26.38
CA VAL A 167 10.55 -13.78 25.49
C VAL A 167 9.80 -13.96 24.17
N ASN A 168 10.50 -13.77 23.04
CA ASN A 168 9.97 -13.82 21.67
C ASN A 168 8.97 -12.72 21.30
N CYS A 169 8.95 -11.62 22.06
CA CYS A 169 8.10 -10.47 21.76
C CYS A 169 8.86 -9.46 20.90
N VAL A 170 8.14 -8.80 19.99
CA VAL A 170 8.74 -7.90 19.00
C VAL A 170 8.21 -6.49 19.19
N HIS A 171 9.11 -5.51 19.22
CA HIS A 171 8.77 -4.09 19.32
C HIS A 171 8.80 -3.43 17.96
N TYR A 172 7.69 -2.80 17.56
CA TYR A 172 7.62 -2.07 16.30
C TYR A 172 7.72 -0.55 16.49
N ARG A 173 7.75 -0.03 17.73
CA ARG A 173 7.69 1.41 18.00
C ARG A 173 8.73 2.21 17.20
N ALA A 174 8.27 3.16 16.39
CA ALA A 174 9.15 4.01 15.60
C ALA A 174 10.06 4.85 16.52
N LYS A 175 11.37 4.85 16.25
CA LYS A 175 12.32 5.74 16.91
C LYS A 175 12.14 7.14 16.32
N LYS A 176 12.04 8.15 17.21
CA LYS A 176 12.00 9.56 16.83
C LYS A 176 13.38 10.04 16.38
#